data_AF-A0A328HGJ3-F1
#
_entry.id   AF-A0A328HGJ3-F1
#
_cell.length_a   1.000
_cell.length_b   1.000
_cell.length_c   1.000
_cell.angle_alpha   90.00
_cell.angle_beta   90.00
_cell.angle_gamma   90.00
#
_symmetry.space_group_name_H-M   'P 1'
#
loop_
_entity.id
_entity.type
_entity.pdbx_description
1 polymer ?
#
loop_
_entity_poly.entity_id
_entity_poly.type
_entity_poly.pdbx_seq_one_letter_code
_entity_poly.pdbx_strand_id
1 'polypeptide(L)' 'MKLTAQIGTAADGRLNLRVLELPELKTHARRVDEIPDAVRDAAAKLTGRPKDDFDIEVRY' A
#
# COMPACT_ATOMS: atom_id res chain seq x y z
N MET A 1 12.83 -1.67 3.77
CA MET A 1 12.47 -0.35 3.20
C MET A 1 11.24 0.22 3.90
N LYS A 2 11.25 1.53 4.20
CA LYS A 2 10.04 2.24 4.63
C LYS A 2 9.25 2.71 3.42
N LEU A 3 7.95 2.45 3.43
CA LEU A 3 7.00 2.87 2.41
C LEU A 3 5.84 3.63 3.07
N THR A 4 5.48 4.77 2.49
CA THR A 4 4.41 5.64 2.95
C THR A 4 3.21 5.43 2.05
N ALA A 5 2.15 4.83 2.60
CA ALA A 5 0.89 4.63 1.92
C ALA A 5 -0.08 5.78 2.25
N GLN A 6 -0.45 6.56 1.24
CA GLN A 6 -1.51 7.56 1.33
C GLN A 6 -2.84 7.01 0.82
N ILE A 7 -3.91 7.31 1.56
CA ILE A 7 -5.27 7.02 1.15
C ILE A 7 -5.75 8.17 0.27
N GLY A 8 -5.84 7.95 -1.05
CA GLY A 8 -6.18 9.02 -1.99
C GLY A 8 -7.68 9.28 -2.08
N THR A 9 -8.47 8.25 -2.35
CA THR A 9 -9.92 8.40 -2.55
C THR A 9 -10.62 7.08 -2.26
N ALA A 10 -11.69 7.13 -1.48
CA ALA A 10 -12.60 6.01 -1.31
C ALA A 10 -13.66 6.07 -2.42
N ALA A 11 -13.69 5.08 -3.31
CA ALA A 11 -14.72 4.94 -4.33
C ALA A 11 -15.27 3.51 -4.26
N ASP A 12 -16.60 3.37 -4.31
CA ASP A 12 -17.29 2.07 -4.32
C ASP A 12 -16.93 1.12 -3.16
N GLY A 13 -16.69 1.69 -1.96
CA GLY A 13 -16.31 0.91 -0.78
C GLY A 13 -14.88 0.36 -0.81
N ARG A 14 -14.02 0.88 -1.70
CA ARG A 14 -12.59 0.58 -1.75
C ARG A 14 -11.78 1.86 -1.56
N LEU A 15 -10.78 1.77 -0.69
CA LEU A 15 -9.77 2.79 -0.44
C LEU A 15 -8.67 2.65 -1.49
N ASN A 16 -8.53 3.63 -2.37
CA ASN A 16 -7.39 3.68 -3.28
C ASN A 16 -6.15 4.12 -2.52
N LEU A 17 -5.08 3.35 -2.67
CA LEU A 17 -3.83 3.53 -1.97
C LEU A 17 -2.75 3.95 -2.95
N ARG A 18 -2.01 4.98 -2.59
CA ARG A 18 -0.86 5.45 -3.34
C ARG A 18 0.37 5.40 -2.46
N VAL A 19 1.42 4.76 -2.95
CA VAL A 19 2.70 4.71 -2.23
C VAL A 19 3.62 5.77 -2.79
N LEU A 20 4.12 6.66 -1.92
CA LEU A 20 4.95 7.79 -2.33
C LEU A 20 6.29 7.35 -2.93
N GLU A 21 6.92 6.35 -2.31
CA GLU A 21 8.22 5.84 -2.74
C GLU A 21 8.12 4.93 -3.98
N LEU A 22 6.91 4.41 -4.25
CA LEU A 22 6.62 3.53 -5.40
C LEU A 22 5.36 4.04 -6.11
N PRO A 23 5.46 5.13 -6.90
CA PRO A 23 4.30 5.72 -7.56
C PRO A 23 3.66 4.83 -8.63
N GLU A 24 4.41 3.84 -9.13
CA GLU A 24 3.91 2.79 -10.03
C GLU A 24 3.10 1.70 -9.30
N LEU A 25 3.20 1.63 -7.97
CA LEU A 25 2.45 0.70 -7.15
C LEU A 25 1.01 1.19 -6.97
N LYS A 26 0.08 0.53 -7.65
CA LYS A 26 -1.35 0.77 -7.54
C LYS A 26 -1.99 -0.37 -6.75
N THR A 27 -2.49 -0.07 -5.56
CA THR A 27 -3.20 -1.04 -4.72
C THR A 27 -4.43 -0.42 -4.09
N HIS A 28 -5.33 -1.27 -3.62
CA HIS A 28 -6.59 -0.86 -3.03
C HIS A 28 -6.93 -1.79 -1.86
N ALA A 29 -7.49 -1.22 -0.80
CA ALA A 29 -7.93 -1.96 0.37
C ALA A 29 -9.41 -1.69 0.65
N ARG A 30 -10.09 -2.61 1.33
CA ARG A 30 -11.47 -2.39 1.77
C ARG A 30 -11.54 -1.72 3.13
N ARG A 31 -10.52 -1.93 3.96
CA ARG A 31 -10.41 -1.41 5.33
C ARG A 31 -9.04 -0.82 5.57
N VAL A 32 -8.96 0.14 6.49
CA VAL A 32 -7.71 0.81 6.87
C VAL A 32 -6.70 -0.19 7.46
N ASP A 33 -7.16 -1.13 8.29
CA ASP A 33 -6.34 -2.22 8.84
C ASP A 33 -5.75 -3.17 7.78
N GLU A 34 -6.36 -3.27 6.59
CA GLU A 34 -5.85 -4.13 5.51
C GLU A 34 -4.85 -3.41 4.61
N ILE A 35 -4.71 -2.08 4.74
CA ILE A 35 -3.79 -1.27 3.94
C ILE A 35 -2.35 -1.78 4.03
N PRO A 36 -1.78 -2.01 5.24
CA PRO A 36 -0.38 -2.41 5.35
C PRO A 36 -0.11 -3.74 4.64
N ASP A 37 -1.01 -4.72 4.80
CA ASP A 37 -0.85 -6.03 4.18
C ASP A 37 -1.01 -5.96 2.65
N ALA A 38 -2.02 -5.24 2.16
CA ALA A 38 -2.25 -5.04 0.73
C ALA A 38 -1.09 -4.30 0.04
N VAL A 39 -0.48 -3.33 0.74
CA VAL A 39 0.70 -2.61 0.25
C VAL A 39 1.93 -3.50 0.25
N ARG A 40 2.17 -4.28 1.33
CA ARG A 40 3.28 -5.23 1.40
C ARG A 40 3.21 -6.28 0.30
N ASP A 41 2.03 -6.86 0.05
CA ASP A 41 1.83 -7.85 -0.99
C ASP A 41 2.10 -7.29 -2.38
N ALA A 42 1.57 -6.11 -2.68
CA ALA A 42 1.80 -5.44 -3.94
C ALA A 42 3.29 -5.06 -4.10
N ALA A 43 3.92 -4.53 -3.05
CA ALA A 43 5.33 -4.10 -3.09
C ALA A 43 6.26 -5.29 -3.27
N ALA A 44 5.98 -6.40 -2.60
CA ALA A 44 6.71 -7.65 -2.75
C ALA A 44 6.64 -8.18 -4.19
N LYS A 45 5.44 -8.18 -4.80
CA LYS A 45 5.24 -8.59 -6.20
C LYS A 45 5.96 -7.67 -7.19
N LEU A 46 5.93 -6.36 -6.96
CA LEU A 46 6.54 -5.37 -7.85
C LEU A 46 8.07 -5.42 -7.81
N THR A 47 8.64 -5.54 -6.61
CA THR A 47 10.09 -5.43 -6.39
C THR A 47 10.82 -6.77 -6.31
N GLY A 48 10.08 -7.88 -6.22
CA GLY A 48 10.63 -9.22 -6.02
C GLY A 48 11.20 -9.47 -4.63
N ARG A 49 10.92 -8.61 -3.65
CA ARG A 49 11.40 -8.71 -2.27
C ARG A 49 10.36 -9.33 -1.33
N PRO A 50 10.77 -9.89 -0.18
CA PRO A 50 9.83 -10.42 0.80
C PRO A 50 9.01 -9.30 1.48
N LYS A 51 7.77 -9.62 1.87
CA LYS A 51 6.84 -8.70 2.53
C LYS A 51 7.40 -8.08 3.82
N ASP A 52 8.16 -8.86 4.59
CA ASP A 52 8.81 -8.45 5.83
C ASP A 52 9.89 -7.37 5.63
N ASP A 53 10.40 -7.21 4.41
CA ASP A 53 11.34 -6.13 4.12
C ASP A 53 10.63 -4.76 4.09
N PHE A 54 9.29 -4.72 4.03
CA PHE A 54 8.53 -3.49 3.87
C PHE A 54 7.84 -3.03 5.17
N ASP A 55 8.30 -1.90 5.69
CA ASP A 55 7.69 -1.19 6.81
C ASP A 55 6.71 -0.15 6.26
N ILE A 56 5.41 -0.32 6.53
CA ILE A 56 4.35 0.52 5.93
C ILE A 56 3.87 1.54 6.94
N GLU A 57 4.04 2.83 6.61
CA GLU A 57 3.42 3.94 7.34
C GLU A 57 2.18 4.39 6.58
N VAL A 58 1.01 4.27 7.19
CA VAL A 58 -0.26 4.74 6.60
C VAL A 58 -0.49 6.19 7.01
N ARG A 59 -0.70 7.07 6.03
CA ARG A 59 -1.09 8.47 6.24
C ARG A 59 -2.45 8.77 5.64
N TYR A 60 -3.26 9.50 6.40
CA TYR A 60 -4.59 10.00 6.04
C TYR A 60 -4.51 11.41 5.46
#